data_AF-A0AA37H6Q1-F1
#
_entry.id   AF-A0AA37H6Q1-F1
#
_cell.length_a   1.000
_cell.length_b   1.000
_cell.length_c   1.000
_cell.angle_alpha   90.00
_cell.angle_beta   90.00
_cell.angle_gamma   90.00
#
_symmetry.space_group_name_H-M   'P 1'
#
loop_
_entity.id
_entity.type
_entity.pdbx_description
1 polymer ?
#
loop_
_entity_poly.entity_id
_entity_poly.type
_entity_poly.pdbx_seq_one_letter_code
_entity_poly.pdbx_strand_id
1 'polypeptide(L)'
;MTDRAQKPLPPPTMQERAAAARAARTLHAVIADHTRLGERNVMHIDMTRPRRGVWIERWSGVPGLCRVNGQYQHDLLPGWSYARAEIKAEMIPDLEALAERGELPMVATSVSGR
;
A
#
# COMPACT_ATOMS: atom_id res chain seq x y z
N MET A 1 30.72 0.67 -10.33
CA MET A 1 29.63 1.04 -9.42
C MET A 1 29.24 -0.23 -8.67
N THR A 2 29.53 -0.30 -7.38
CA THR A 2 29.33 -1.50 -6.57
C THR A 2 27.83 -1.74 -6.39
N ASP A 3 27.35 -2.79 -7.05
CA ASP A 3 26.04 -3.38 -6.84
C ASP A 3 25.92 -3.78 -5.37
N ARG A 4 25.25 -2.95 -4.56
CA ARG A 4 24.90 -3.31 -3.19
C ARG A 4 23.87 -4.41 -3.32
N ALA A 5 24.32 -5.66 -3.25
CA ALA A 5 23.45 -6.82 -3.10
C ALA A 5 22.38 -6.48 -2.06
N GLN A 6 21.13 -6.34 -2.50
CA GLN A 6 20.01 -6.15 -1.58
C GLN A 6 20.02 -7.34 -0.64
N LYS A 7 20.34 -7.09 0.64
CA LYS A 7 20.20 -8.11 1.67
C LYS A 7 18.76 -8.63 1.58
N PRO A 8 18.53 -9.94 1.39
CA PRO A 8 17.18 -10.48 1.33
C PRO A 8 16.40 -9.99 2.55
N LEU A 9 15.24 -9.38 2.32
CA LEU A 9 14.36 -9.01 3.42
C LEU A 9 14.08 -10.28 4.23
N PRO A 10 14.07 -10.19 5.58
CA PRO A 10 13.68 -11.33 6.38
C PRO A 10 12.29 -11.80 5.95
N PRO A 11 12.02 -13.12 5.95
CA PRO A 11 10.70 -13.62 5.62
C PRO A 11 9.65 -12.97 6.52
N PRO A 12 8.46 -12.65 6.01
CA PRO A 12 7.41 -12.00 6.79
C PRO A 12 7.07 -12.79 8.05
N THR A 13 6.96 -12.07 9.16
CA THR A 13 6.56 -12.63 10.44
C THR A 13 5.11 -13.12 10.41
N MET A 14 4.75 -14.05 11.29
CA MET A 14 3.36 -14.49 11.45
C MET A 14 2.41 -13.32 11.78
N GLN A 15 2.91 -12.29 12.45
CA GLN A 15 2.15 -11.07 12.75
C GLN A 15 1.84 -10.27 11.48
N GLU A 16 2.83 -10.06 10.60
CA GLU A 16 2.65 -9.36 9.32
C GLU A 16 1.71 -10.13 8.40
N ARG A 17 1.83 -11.46 8.36
CA ARG A 17 0.91 -12.32 7.60
C ARG A 17 -0.53 -12.21 8.09
N ALA A 18 -0.74 -12.23 9.41
CA ALA A 18 -2.06 -12.03 9.99
C ALA A 18 -2.60 -10.61 9.75
N ALA A 19 -1.72 -9.60 9.75
CA ALA A 19 -2.09 -8.23 9.40
C ALA A 19 -2.51 -8.11 7.93
N ALA A 20 -1.81 -8.77 7.01
CA ALA A 20 -2.13 -8.78 5.60
C ALA A 20 -3.50 -9.43 5.33
N ALA A 21 -3.79 -10.57 5.99
CA ALA A 21 -5.10 -11.22 5.90
C ALA A 21 -6.24 -10.30 6.37
N ARG A 22 -6.02 -9.55 7.46
CA ARG A 22 -6.99 -8.57 7.95
C ARG A 22 -7.16 -7.42 6.97
N ALA A 23 -6.07 -6.88 6.44
CA ALA A 23 -6.10 -5.79 5.48
C ALA A 23 -6.88 -6.15 4.21
N ALA A 24 -6.61 -7.32 3.61
CA ALA A 24 -7.34 -7.81 2.44
C ALA A 24 -8.85 -7.92 2.71
N ARG A 25 -9.25 -8.50 3.85
CA ARG A 25 -10.66 -8.61 4.26
C ARG A 25 -11.32 -7.25 4.43
N THR A 26 -10.63 -6.29 5.05
CA THR A 26 -11.12 -4.93 5.23
C THR A 26 -11.33 -4.24 3.88
N LEU A 27 -10.39 -4.38 2.95
CA LEU A 27 -10.51 -3.80 1.61
C LEU A 27 -11.68 -4.42 0.83
N HIS A 28 -11.86 -5.75 0.86
CA HIS A 28 -13.03 -6.40 0.28
C HIS A 28 -14.34 -5.85 0.88
N ALA A 29 -14.40 -5.71 2.20
CA ALA A 29 -15.57 -5.19 2.90
C ALA A 29 -15.89 -3.75 2.48
N VAL A 30 -14.87 -2.90 2.30
CA VAL A 30 -15.04 -1.50 1.88
C VAL A 30 -15.46 -1.39 0.43
N ILE A 31 -14.93 -2.25 -0.45
CA ILE A 31 -15.36 -2.30 -1.86
C ILE A 31 -16.84 -2.70 -1.95
N ALA A 32 -17.25 -3.68 -1.14
CA ALA A 32 -18.65 -4.09 -1.07
C ALA A 32 -19.55 -3.02 -0.44
N ASP A 33 -19.03 -2.27 0.55
CA ASP A 33 -19.76 -1.27 1.31
C ASP A 33 -18.84 -0.09 1.67
N HIS A 34 -18.94 0.98 0.87
CA HIS A 34 -18.08 2.16 1.02
C HIS A 34 -18.35 2.95 2.30
N THR A 35 -19.45 2.71 3.02
CA THR A 35 -19.68 3.36 4.32
C THR A 35 -18.66 2.93 5.37
N ARG A 36 -18.03 1.77 5.16
CA ARG A 36 -16.98 1.21 6.03
C ARG A 36 -15.62 1.89 5.86
N LEU A 37 -15.47 2.79 4.89
CA LEU A 37 -14.22 3.52 4.69
C LEU A 37 -13.87 4.36 5.92
N GLY A 38 -14.87 4.86 6.65
CA GLY A 38 -14.68 5.67 7.84
C GLY A 38 -14.23 7.10 7.54
N GLU A 39 -13.71 7.77 8.55
CA GLU A 39 -13.35 9.19 8.50
C GLU A 39 -12.10 9.41 7.62
N ARG A 40 -12.18 10.37 6.70
CA ARG A 40 -11.08 10.77 5.83
C ARG A 40 -10.22 11.83 6.52
N ASN A 41 -8.95 11.53 6.67
CA ASN A 41 -7.93 12.45 7.14
C ASN A 41 -7.05 12.87 5.95
N VAL A 42 -6.81 14.18 5.80
CA VAL A 42 -6.00 14.73 4.71
C VAL A 42 -4.87 15.55 5.30
N MET A 43 -3.66 15.27 4.85
CA MET A 43 -2.46 16.02 5.19
C MET A 43 -1.83 16.58 3.92
N HIS A 44 -1.55 17.87 3.92
CA HIS A 44 -0.76 18.53 2.88
C HIS A 44 0.60 18.88 3.45
N ILE A 45 1.65 18.35 2.82
CA ILE A 45 3.04 18.68 3.14
C ILE A 45 3.56 19.53 1.98
N ASP A 46 3.81 20.81 2.27
CA ASP A 46 4.47 21.72 1.33
C ASP A 46 5.99 21.71 1.58
N MET A 47 6.75 21.22 0.62
CA MET A 47 8.20 21.23 0.67
C MET A 47 8.72 22.39 -0.18
N THR A 48 9.50 23.26 0.46
CA THR A 48 10.04 24.46 -0.20
C THR A 48 11.27 24.16 -1.07
N ARG A 49 12.00 23.06 -0.80
CA ARG A 49 13.19 22.62 -1.55
C ARG A 49 13.34 21.08 -1.53
N PRO A 50 13.15 20.36 -2.65
CA PRO A 50 12.61 20.85 -3.94
C PRO A 50 11.16 21.35 -3.77
N ARG A 51 10.72 22.30 -4.60
CA ARG A 51 9.32 22.78 -4.59
C ARG A 51 8.39 21.65 -5.00
N ARG A 52 7.74 21.01 -4.03
CA ARG A 52 6.82 19.90 -4.26
C ARG A 52 5.79 19.84 -3.13
N GLY A 53 4.51 19.77 -3.50
CA GLY A 53 3.42 19.43 -2.59
C GLY A 53 3.23 17.92 -2.53
N VAL A 54 2.99 17.40 -1.34
CA VAL A 54 2.54 16.01 -1.13
C VAL A 54 1.19 16.04 -0.42
N TRP A 55 0.19 15.46 -1.08
CA TRP A 55 -1.13 15.22 -0.52
C TRP A 55 -1.21 13.77 -0.06
N ILE A 56 -1.47 13.57 1.22
CA ILE A 56 -1.64 12.25 1.83
C ILE A 56 -3.04 12.17 2.38
N GLU A 57 -3.80 11.18 1.91
CA GLU A 57 -5.12 10.86 2.44
C GLU A 57 -5.08 9.52 3.15
N ARG A 58 -5.77 9.42 4.28
CA ARG A 58 -5.95 8.20 5.06
C ARG A 58 -7.40 8.05 5.49
N TRP A 59 -7.80 6.82 5.78
CA TRP A 59 -9.16 6.50 6.18
C TRP A 59 -9.17 5.63 7.44
N SER A 60 -9.98 5.98 8.44
CA SER A 60 -9.97 5.27 9.72
C SER A 60 -10.48 3.83 9.63
N GLY A 61 -11.36 3.53 8.67
CA GLY A 61 -11.90 2.20 8.44
C GLY A 61 -10.96 1.26 7.70
N VAL A 62 -9.86 1.77 7.12
CA VAL A 62 -8.88 0.96 6.38
C VAL A 62 -7.45 1.30 6.83
N PRO A 63 -7.06 0.86 8.05
CA PRO A 63 -5.72 1.09 8.55
C PRO A 63 -4.67 0.51 7.60
N GLY A 64 -3.60 1.26 7.36
CA GLY A 64 -2.53 0.87 6.44
C GLY A 64 -2.75 1.32 4.99
N LEU A 65 -3.99 1.62 4.57
CA LEU A 65 -4.24 2.21 3.26
C LEU A 65 -4.04 3.73 3.31
N CYS A 66 -3.26 4.25 2.37
CA CYS A 66 -3.17 5.68 2.14
C CYS A 66 -3.19 6.00 0.65
N ARG A 67 -3.50 7.26 0.33
CA ARG A 67 -3.40 7.79 -1.02
C ARG A 67 -2.42 8.95 -1.02
N VAL A 68 -1.34 8.81 -1.76
CA VAL A 68 -0.25 9.77 -1.88
C VAL A 68 -0.25 10.34 -3.29
N ASN A 69 -0.51 11.64 -3.44
CA ASN A 69 -0.55 12.34 -4.74
C ASN A 69 -1.39 11.62 -5.81
N GLY A 70 -2.51 11.02 -5.39
CA GLY A 70 -3.45 10.34 -6.28
C GLY A 70 -3.28 8.82 -6.37
N GLN A 71 -2.12 8.28 -5.97
CA GLN A 71 -1.80 6.85 -6.01
C GLN A 71 -2.08 6.19 -4.66
N TYR A 72 -2.58 4.96 -4.66
CA TYR A 72 -2.87 4.19 -3.46
C TYR A 72 -1.65 3.38 -3.05
N GLN A 73 -1.38 3.33 -1.75
CA GLN A 73 -0.28 2.59 -1.14
C GLN A 73 -0.78 1.87 0.10
N HIS A 74 -0.11 0.78 0.46
CA HIS A 74 -0.42 0.05 1.69
C HIS A 74 0.87 -0.15 2.51
N ASP A 75 0.79 0.08 3.83
CA ASP A 75 1.97 -0.01 4.72
C ASP A 75 2.63 -1.40 4.70
N LEU A 76 1.86 -2.47 4.48
CA LEU A 76 2.36 -3.85 4.34
C LEU A 76 2.96 -4.18 2.96
N LEU A 77 2.82 -3.29 1.99
CA LEU A 77 3.37 -3.42 0.64
C LEU A 77 4.27 -2.20 0.34
N PRO A 78 5.37 -2.02 1.11
CA PRO A 78 6.21 -0.84 0.99
C PRO A 78 6.89 -0.77 -0.38
N GLY A 79 6.90 0.41 -0.98
CA GLY A 79 7.49 0.64 -2.31
C GLY A 79 6.53 0.42 -3.47
N TRP A 80 5.31 -0.05 -3.21
CA TRP A 80 4.29 -0.28 -4.23
C TRP A 80 3.30 0.86 -4.28
N SER A 81 2.84 1.19 -5.49
CA SER A 81 1.83 2.21 -5.74
C SER A 81 0.84 1.69 -6.76
N TYR A 82 -0.44 1.87 -6.47
CA TYR A 82 -1.54 1.31 -7.23
C TYR A 82 -2.50 2.41 -7.66
N ALA A 83 -3.00 2.32 -8.89
CA ALA A 83 -4.18 3.04 -9.33
C ALA A 83 -5.43 2.52 -8.59
N ARG A 84 -6.50 3.31 -8.60
CA ARG A 84 -7.77 2.90 -7.96
C ARG A 84 -8.31 1.57 -8.50
N ALA A 85 -8.19 1.33 -9.80
CA ALA A 85 -8.63 0.10 -10.45
C ALA A 85 -7.78 -1.12 -10.04
N GLU A 86 -6.50 -0.89 -9.75
CA GLU A 86 -5.52 -1.91 -9.34
C GLU A 86 -5.72 -2.34 -7.88
N ILE A 87 -6.47 -1.61 -7.06
CA ILE A 87 -6.75 -2.03 -5.67
C ILE A 87 -7.38 -3.42 -5.65
N LYS A 88 -8.42 -3.64 -6.46
CA LYS A 88 -9.13 -4.93 -6.50
C LYS A 88 -8.35 -5.99 -7.29
N ALA A 89 -7.68 -5.57 -8.36
CA ALA A 89 -7.02 -6.49 -9.29
C ALA A 89 -5.63 -6.93 -8.84
N GLU A 90 -4.93 -6.12 -8.03
CA GLU A 90 -3.52 -6.32 -7.68
C GLU A 90 -3.30 -6.19 -6.17
N MET A 91 -3.60 -5.03 -5.55
CA MET A 91 -3.26 -4.79 -4.14
C MET A 91 -3.88 -5.81 -3.18
N ILE A 92 -5.16 -6.14 -3.36
CA ILE A 92 -5.84 -7.15 -2.53
C ILE A 92 -5.20 -8.53 -2.73
N PRO A 93 -5.05 -9.05 -3.97
CA PRO A 93 -4.30 -10.28 -4.22
C PRO A 93 -2.88 -10.30 -3.63
N ASP A 94 -2.15 -9.18 -3.66
CA ASP A 94 -0.80 -9.09 -3.09
C ASP A 94 -0.82 -9.20 -1.55
N LEU A 95 -1.83 -8.61 -0.89
CA LEU A 95 -2.04 -8.78 0.54
C LEU A 95 -2.45 -10.22 0.90
N GLU A 96 -3.25 -10.87 0.05
CA GLU A 96 -3.62 -12.29 0.21
C GLU A 96 -2.39 -13.20 0.02
N ALA A 97 -1.56 -12.94 -0.98
CA ALA A 97 -0.29 -13.62 -1.20
C ALA A 97 0.67 -13.47 -0.02
N LEU A 98 0.78 -12.25 0.52
CA LEU A 98 1.57 -11.98 1.72
C LEU A 98 1.03 -12.75 2.93
N ALA A 99 -0.29 -12.83 3.09
CA ALA A 99 -0.91 -13.59 4.17
C ALA A 99 -0.65 -15.10 4.07
N GLU A 100 -0.88 -15.67 2.90
CA GLU A 100 -0.87 -17.11 2.66
C GLU A 100 0.52 -17.70 2.47
N ARG A 101 1.38 -16.98 1.75
CA ARG A 101 2.70 -17.48 1.34
C ARG A 101 3.85 -16.70 1.96
N GLY A 102 3.58 -15.54 2.57
CA GLY A 102 4.66 -14.66 3.03
C GLY A 102 5.44 -14.06 1.86
N GLU A 103 4.80 -13.95 0.69
CA GLU A 103 5.40 -13.42 -0.51
C GLU A 103 5.03 -11.95 -0.66
N LEU A 104 6.03 -11.09 -0.81
CA LEU A 104 5.82 -9.76 -1.36
C LEU A 104 5.75 -9.87 -2.89
N PRO A 105 4.96 -9.02 -3.56
CA PRO A 105 4.93 -9.02 -5.01
C PRO A 105 6.35 -8.82 -5.57
N MET A 106 6.69 -9.56 -6.63
CA MET A 106 8.07 -9.63 -7.16
C MET A 106 8.39 -8.58 -8.22
N VAL A 107 7.39 -7.99 -8.88
CA VAL A 107 7.55 -7.10 -10.04
C VAL A 107 7.02 -5.71 -9.73
N ALA A 108 7.85 -4.80 -9.21
CA ALA A 108 7.44 -3.42 -8.92
C ALA A 108 6.67 -2.84 -10.12
N THR A 109 5.36 -2.59 -9.96
CA THR A 109 4.58 -1.88 -10.97
C THR A 109 5.26 -0.55 -11.17
N SER A 110 5.66 -0.31 -12.41
CA SER A 110 6.83 0.45 -12.78
C SER A 110 6.86 1.83 -12.11
N VAL A 111 8.04 2.27 -11.68
CA VAL A 111 8.32 3.69 -11.48
C VAL A 111 7.99 4.37 -12.81
N SER A 112 6.80 4.96 -12.92
CA SER A 112 6.47 5.84 -14.04
C SER A 112 7.28 7.12 -13.80
N GLY A 113 8.54 7.05 -14.23
CA GLY A 113 9.34 8.24 -14.50
C GLY A 113 8.65 9.00 -15.62
N ARG A 114 8.06 10.12 -15.26
CA ARG A 114 7.83 11.24 -16.17
C ARG A 114 8.13 12.53 -15.43
#